data_AF-G4ZF61-F1
#
_entry.id   AF-G4ZF61-F1
#
_cell.length_a   1.000
_cell.length_b   1.000
_cell.length_c   1.000
_cell.angle_alpha   90.00
_cell.angle_beta   90.00
_cell.angle_gamma   90.00
#
_symmetry.space_group_name_H-M   'P 1'
#
loop_
_entity.id
_entity.type
_entity.pdbx_description
1 polymer ?
#
loop_
_entity_poly.entity_id
_entity_poly.type
_entity_poly.pdbx_seq_one_letter_code
_entity_poly.pdbx_strand_id
1 'polypeptide(L)'
;MLGSKADAQHAMHSRKLETLEQYIPIFNERYQASQTDMFTVLRKGFGDADFARALAMAKQERLSATMRENGEKYQKELYSKWMAMGKDNEPFDTNRVMTKVFNLERLEDGTNAEKLALNHYSVFHKRMREQEALKSTGR
;
A
#
# COMPACT_ATOMS: atom_id res chain seq x y z
N MET A 1 9.07 -26.61 18.00
CA MET A 1 7.60 -26.68 18.03
C MET A 1 7.06 -25.38 17.46
N LEU A 2 6.23 -25.43 16.41
CA LEU A 2 5.47 -24.25 15.98
C LEU A 2 4.34 -24.07 16.99
N GLY A 3 4.44 -23.04 17.85
CA GLY A 3 3.32 -22.58 18.66
C GLY A 3 2.18 -22.15 17.75
N SER A 4 0.93 -22.29 18.22
CA SER A 4 -0.36 -21.86 17.64
C SER A 4 -0.58 -21.84 16.10
N LYS A 5 -1.83 -22.02 15.67
CA LYS A 5 -2.19 -21.90 14.24
C LYS A 5 -1.85 -20.51 13.65
N ALA A 6 -1.89 -19.46 14.47
CA ALA A 6 -1.56 -18.10 14.07
C ALA A 6 -0.06 -17.93 13.79
N ASP A 7 0.82 -18.47 14.64
CA ASP A 7 2.27 -18.36 14.42
C ASP A 7 2.71 -19.16 13.19
N ALA A 8 2.08 -20.32 12.95
CA ALA A 8 2.31 -21.10 11.74
C ALA A 8 1.91 -20.33 10.47
N GLN A 9 0.76 -19.64 10.47
CA GLN A 9 0.33 -18.79 9.36
C GLN A 9 1.30 -17.62 9.14
N HIS A 10 1.68 -16.93 10.22
CA HIS A 10 2.63 -15.82 10.15
C HIS A 10 3.99 -16.27 9.58
N ALA A 11 4.54 -17.39 10.05
CA ALA A 11 5.77 -17.96 9.54
C ALA A 11 5.68 -18.42 8.08
N MET A 12 4.50 -18.85 7.62
CA MET A 12 4.28 -19.14 6.20
C MET A 12 4.24 -17.87 5.35
N HIS A 13 3.62 -16.78 5.83
CA HIS A 13 3.61 -15.51 5.13
C HIS A 13 5.01 -14.90 5.02
N SER A 14 5.81 -14.91 6.10
CA SER A 14 7.21 -14.44 6.07
C SER A 14 8.04 -15.20 5.03
N ARG A 15 8.00 -16.54 5.05
CA ARG A 15 8.75 -17.37 4.10
C ARG A 15 8.36 -17.12 2.65
N LYS A 16 7.08 -16.87 2.36
CA LYS A 16 6.63 -16.52 1.00
C LYS A 16 7.20 -15.18 0.55
N LEU A 17 7.23 -14.19 1.43
CA LEU A 17 7.81 -12.87 1.13
C LEU A 17 9.33 -12.97 0.92
N GLU A 18 10.04 -13.69 1.79
CA GLU A 18 11.48 -13.95 1.63
C GLU A 18 11.79 -14.67 0.32
N THR A 19 10.97 -15.64 -0.06
CA THR A 19 11.12 -16.37 -1.33
C THR A 19 10.94 -15.41 -2.52
N LEU A 20 9.93 -14.53 -2.48
CA LEU A 20 9.72 -13.54 -3.54
C LEU A 20 10.88 -12.54 -3.62
N GLU A 21 11.42 -12.11 -2.47
CA GLU A 21 12.55 -11.18 -2.40
C GLU A 21 13.81 -11.78 -3.06
N GLN A 22 14.05 -13.08 -2.87
CA GLN A 22 15.15 -13.79 -3.51
C GLN A 22 14.90 -14.09 -4.99
N TYR A 23 13.64 -14.32 -5.37
CA TYR A 23 13.28 -14.69 -6.75
C TYR A 23 13.31 -13.50 -7.72
N ILE A 24 12.88 -12.31 -7.27
CA ILE A 24 12.75 -11.12 -8.14
C ILE A 24 14.06 -10.75 -8.86
N PRO A 25 15.24 -10.72 -8.20
CA PRO A 25 16.50 -10.45 -8.89
C PRO A 25 16.81 -11.46 -10.00
N ILE A 26 16.60 -12.76 -9.75
CA ILE A 26 16.83 -13.84 -10.71
C ILE A 26 15.88 -13.70 -11.92
N PHE A 27 14.62 -13.38 -11.66
CA PHE A 27 13.64 -13.13 -12.70
C PHE A 27 14.04 -11.92 -13.56
N ASN A 28 14.45 -10.81 -12.93
CA ASN A 28 14.84 -9.58 -13.60
C ASN A 28 16.12 -9.72 -14.43
N GLU A 29 17.06 -10.57 -14.00
CA GLU A 29 18.27 -10.90 -14.76
C GLU A 29 17.93 -11.67 -16.03
N ARG A 30 17.03 -12.65 -15.92
CA ARG A 30 16.62 -13.50 -17.05
C ARG A 30 15.66 -12.81 -18.01
N TYR A 31 14.80 -11.92 -17.52
CA TYR A 31 13.74 -11.26 -18.28
C TYR A 31 13.85 -9.74 -18.19
N GLN A 32 14.93 -9.19 -18.76
CA GLN A 32 15.25 -7.75 -18.71
C GLN A 32 14.12 -6.85 -19.23
N ALA A 33 13.34 -7.29 -20.24
CA ALA A 33 12.22 -6.53 -20.78
C ALA A 33 10.96 -6.54 -19.89
N SER A 34 10.93 -7.37 -18.84
CA SER A 34 9.76 -7.57 -17.98
C SER A 34 10.07 -7.38 -16.50
N GLN A 35 11.10 -6.58 -16.19
CA GLN A 35 11.53 -6.35 -14.82
C GLN A 35 10.36 -5.94 -13.91
N THR A 36 10.41 -6.44 -12.68
CA THR A 36 9.41 -6.17 -11.64
C THR A 36 10.09 -5.92 -10.31
N ASP A 37 9.35 -5.38 -9.36
CA ASP A 37 9.76 -5.24 -7.97
C ASP A 37 8.72 -5.86 -7.03
N MET A 38 9.05 -5.91 -5.74
CA MET A 38 8.19 -6.49 -4.71
C MET A 38 6.85 -5.72 -4.61
N PHE A 39 6.88 -4.40 -4.75
CA PHE A 39 5.66 -3.58 -4.75
C PHE A 39 4.71 -4.01 -5.87
N THR A 40 5.23 -4.14 -7.09
CA THR A 40 4.47 -4.49 -8.29
C THR A 40 3.92 -5.90 -8.19
N VAL A 41 4.71 -6.86 -7.72
CA VAL A 41 4.28 -8.25 -7.51
C VAL A 41 3.16 -8.32 -6.48
N LEU A 42 3.35 -7.72 -5.30
CA LEU A 42 2.36 -7.75 -4.23
C LEU A 42 1.08 -7.01 -4.62
N ARG A 43 1.19 -5.79 -5.16
CA ARG A 43 0.03 -5.02 -5.61
C ARG A 43 -0.77 -5.75 -6.68
N LYS A 44 -0.11 -6.40 -7.65
CA LYS A 44 -0.81 -7.22 -8.67
C LYS A 44 -1.45 -8.47 -8.06
N GLY A 45 -0.79 -9.11 -7.10
CA GLY A 45 -1.29 -10.33 -6.46
C GLY A 45 -2.49 -10.09 -5.53
N PHE A 46 -2.49 -8.98 -4.78
CA PHE A 46 -3.60 -8.59 -3.91
C PHE A 46 -4.69 -7.82 -4.65
N GLY A 47 -4.32 -6.95 -5.60
CA GLY A 47 -5.16 -5.84 -6.04
C GLY A 47 -5.02 -4.63 -5.11
N ASP A 48 -5.33 -3.44 -5.62
CA ASP A 48 -5.05 -2.18 -4.93
C ASP A 48 -5.81 -2.05 -3.59
N ALA A 49 -7.08 -2.45 -3.53
CA ALA A 49 -7.89 -2.36 -2.30
C ALA A 49 -7.38 -3.30 -1.21
N ASP A 50 -7.17 -4.57 -1.54
CA ASP A 50 -6.70 -5.60 -0.61
C ASP A 50 -5.29 -5.30 -0.12
N PHE A 51 -4.44 -4.78 -1.02
CA PHE A 51 -3.10 -4.37 -0.65
C PHE A 51 -3.12 -3.19 0.32
N ALA A 52 -4.00 -2.20 0.10
CA ALA A 52 -4.17 -1.08 1.01
C ALA A 52 -4.67 -1.52 2.40
N ARG A 53 -5.61 -2.47 2.45
CA ARG A 53 -6.10 -3.07 3.72
C ARG A 53 -4.97 -3.79 4.45
N ALA A 54 -4.20 -4.61 3.74
CA ALA A 54 -3.06 -5.33 4.30
C ALA A 54 -1.99 -4.38 4.85
N LEU A 55 -1.63 -3.34 4.09
CA LEU A 55 -0.67 -2.32 4.54
C LEU A 55 -1.18 -1.55 5.76
N ALA A 56 -2.47 -1.21 5.80
CA ALA A 56 -3.07 -0.52 6.93
C ALA A 56 -3.06 -1.37 8.21
N MET A 57 -3.43 -2.65 8.09
CA MET A 57 -3.39 -3.60 9.20
C MET A 57 -1.98 -3.91 9.67
N ALA A 58 -1.01 -4.08 8.76
CA ALA A 58 0.37 -4.37 9.13
C ALA A 58 0.98 -3.29 10.03
N LYS A 59 0.57 -2.03 9.89
CA LYS A 59 1.01 -0.92 10.77
C LYS A 59 0.51 -1.04 12.21
N GLN A 60 -0.48 -1.90 12.49
CA GLN A 60 -0.97 -2.19 13.83
C GLN A 60 -0.18 -3.32 14.51
N GLU A 61 0.65 -4.04 13.75
CA GLU A 61 1.43 -5.18 14.24
C GLU A 61 2.81 -4.75 14.72
N ARG A 62 3.44 -5.60 15.54
CA ARG A 62 4.85 -5.43 15.91
C ARG A 62 5.73 -5.90 14.73
N LEU A 63 6.09 -4.96 13.86
CA LEU A 63 6.93 -5.21 12.70
C LEU A 63 8.43 -5.10 12.99
N SER A 64 9.25 -5.80 12.21
CA SER A 64 10.68 -5.51 12.12
C SER A 64 10.93 -4.14 11.47
N ALA A 65 12.12 -3.57 11.66
CA ALA A 65 12.47 -2.28 11.05
C ALA A 65 12.33 -2.32 9.51
N THR A 66 12.82 -3.38 8.87
CA THR A 66 12.73 -3.59 7.42
C THR A 66 11.28 -3.72 6.94
N MET A 67 10.44 -4.48 7.65
CA MET A 67 9.02 -4.62 7.29
C MET A 67 8.28 -3.29 7.41
N ARG A 68 8.60 -2.50 8.45
CA ARG A 68 8.02 -1.16 8.63
C ARG A 68 8.44 -0.23 7.49
N GLU A 69 9.72 -0.20 7.15
CA GLU A 69 10.25 0.63 6.05
C GLU A 69 9.63 0.24 4.70
N ASN A 70 9.58 -1.05 4.38
CA ASN A 70 8.93 -1.54 3.16
C ASN A 70 7.44 -1.20 3.15
N GLY A 71 6.73 -1.37 4.28
CA GLY A 71 5.33 -1.00 4.40
C GLY A 71 5.09 0.49 4.17
N GLU A 72 5.93 1.36 4.75
CA GLU A 72 5.88 2.81 4.52
C GLU A 72 6.16 3.18 3.06
N LYS A 73 7.16 2.55 2.44
CA LYS A 73 7.49 2.73 1.03
C LYS A 73 6.33 2.33 0.13
N TYR A 74 5.78 1.12 0.30
CA TYR A 74 4.68 0.62 -0.53
C TYR A 74 3.41 1.44 -0.34
N GLN A 75 3.12 1.86 0.90
CA GLN A 75 1.98 2.74 1.17
C GLN A 75 2.14 4.08 0.44
N LYS A 76 3.33 4.69 0.50
CA LYS A 76 3.63 5.92 -0.24
C LYS A 76 3.47 5.74 -1.75
N GLU A 77 4.03 4.67 -2.32
CA GLU A 77 3.95 4.40 -3.77
C GLU A 77 2.49 4.16 -4.22
N LEU A 78 1.72 3.37 -3.46
CA LEU A 78 0.30 3.11 -3.76
C LEU A 78 -0.52 4.41 -3.70
N TYR A 79 -0.33 5.22 -2.67
CA TYR A 79 -1.10 6.44 -2.49
C TYR A 79 -0.70 7.53 -3.47
N SER A 80 0.59 7.66 -3.80
CA SER A 80 1.06 8.53 -4.89
C SER A 80 0.45 8.12 -6.23
N LYS A 81 0.34 6.81 -6.50
CA LYS A 81 -0.35 6.31 -7.71
C LYS A 81 -1.81 6.75 -7.74
N TRP A 82 -2.54 6.62 -6.63
CA TRP A 82 -3.93 7.08 -6.55
C TRP A 82 -4.05 8.58 -6.77
N MET A 83 -3.20 9.41 -6.13
CA MET A 83 -3.19 10.85 -6.36
C MET A 83 -2.99 11.20 -7.84
N ALA A 84 -2.10 10.49 -8.53
CA ALA A 84 -1.85 10.65 -9.96
C ALA A 84 -3.00 10.18 -10.87
N MET A 85 -4.00 9.46 -10.34
CA MET A 85 -5.24 9.15 -11.07
C MET A 85 -6.22 10.34 -11.09
N GLY A 86 -5.96 11.36 -10.26
CA GLY A 86 -6.69 12.63 -10.34
C GLY A 86 -6.48 13.28 -11.70
N LYS A 87 -7.48 14.02 -12.16
CA LYS A 87 -7.40 14.78 -13.42
C LYS A 87 -7.52 16.25 -13.10
N ASP A 88 -6.58 17.06 -13.56
CA ASP A 88 -6.61 18.53 -13.44
C ASP A 88 -7.07 19.01 -12.05
N ASN A 89 -8.12 19.83 -11.99
CA ASN A 89 -8.72 20.39 -10.77
C ASN A 89 -9.50 19.38 -9.91
N GLU A 90 -9.46 18.09 -10.25
CA GLU A 90 -10.20 17.03 -9.59
C GLU A 90 -9.24 16.00 -8.97
N PRO A 91 -8.74 16.29 -7.75
CA PRO A 91 -7.84 15.38 -7.05
C PRO A 91 -8.53 14.05 -6.76
N PHE A 92 -7.75 12.97 -6.78
CA PHE A 92 -8.23 11.66 -6.33
C PHE A 92 -8.27 11.63 -4.79
N ASP A 93 -9.18 12.40 -4.20
CA ASP A 93 -9.28 12.55 -2.75
C ASP A 93 -9.79 11.27 -2.04
N THR A 94 -9.93 11.35 -0.72
CA THR A 94 -10.38 10.21 0.10
C THR A 94 -11.76 9.70 -0.32
N ASN A 95 -12.67 10.56 -0.80
CA ASN A 95 -13.98 10.15 -1.27
C ASN A 95 -13.88 9.37 -2.59
N ARG A 96 -12.96 9.75 -3.48
CA ARG A 96 -12.67 8.97 -4.70
C ARG A 96 -12.04 7.63 -4.38
N VAL A 97 -11.11 7.55 -3.43
CA VAL A 97 -10.58 6.25 -2.99
C VAL A 97 -11.69 5.38 -2.41
N MET A 98 -12.53 5.93 -1.53
CA MET A 98 -13.65 5.21 -0.92
C MET A 98 -14.59 4.61 -1.98
N THR A 99 -15.00 5.41 -2.96
CA THR A 99 -15.98 5.00 -3.98
C THR A 99 -15.38 4.19 -5.13
N LYS A 100 -14.15 4.46 -5.56
CA LYS A 100 -13.54 3.84 -6.76
C LYS A 100 -12.58 2.70 -6.46
N VAL A 101 -11.94 2.70 -5.29
CA VAL A 101 -11.01 1.63 -4.90
C VAL A 101 -11.73 0.63 -4.01
N PHE A 102 -12.43 1.11 -2.99
CA PHE A 102 -13.12 0.25 -2.03
C PHE A 102 -14.59 -0.03 -2.39
N ASN A 103 -15.15 0.66 -3.39
CA ASN A 103 -16.55 0.54 -3.80
C ASN A 103 -17.55 0.75 -2.64
N LEU A 104 -17.23 1.68 -1.74
CA LEU A 104 -18.06 2.05 -0.61
C LEU A 104 -18.87 3.31 -0.93
N GLU A 105 -20.16 3.31 -0.59
CA GLU A 105 -21.02 4.50 -0.71
C GLU A 105 -20.77 5.49 0.43
N ARG A 106 -20.63 4.98 1.65
CA ARG A 106 -20.34 5.78 2.85
C ARG A 106 -19.26 5.12 3.69
N LEU A 107 -18.59 5.91 4.52
CA LEU A 107 -17.47 5.45 5.33
C LEU A 107 -17.91 4.36 6.33
N GLU A 108 -19.10 4.50 6.90
CA GLU A 108 -19.70 3.56 7.85
C GLU A 108 -19.90 2.17 7.29
N ASP A 109 -20.12 2.04 5.98
CA ASP A 109 -20.36 0.78 5.28
C ASP A 109 -19.06 -0.07 5.17
N GLY A 110 -17.89 0.56 5.35
CA GLY A 110 -16.58 -0.08 5.30
C GLY A 110 -16.23 -0.91 6.53
N THR A 111 -15.40 -1.92 6.32
CA THR A 111 -14.70 -2.68 7.36
C THR A 111 -13.72 -1.80 8.15
N ASN A 112 -13.27 -2.26 9.31
CA ASN A 112 -12.25 -1.55 10.10
C ASN A 112 -10.95 -1.35 9.31
N ALA A 113 -10.55 -2.33 8.49
CA ALA A 113 -9.35 -2.24 7.66
C ALA A 113 -9.49 -1.17 6.56
N GLU A 114 -10.66 -1.05 5.95
CA GLU A 114 -10.96 -0.03 4.92
C GLU A 114 -11.01 1.37 5.53
N LYS A 115 -11.71 1.52 6.67
CA LYS A 115 -11.74 2.78 7.43
C LYS A 115 -10.35 3.24 7.81
N LEU A 116 -9.50 2.32 8.28
CA LEU A 116 -8.11 2.60 8.63
C LEU A 116 -7.28 2.98 7.40
N ALA A 117 -7.42 2.27 6.28
CA ALA A 117 -6.75 2.58 5.03
C ALA A 117 -7.15 3.97 4.48
N LEU A 118 -8.45 4.30 4.52
CA LEU A 118 -8.98 5.61 4.14
C LEU A 118 -8.44 6.74 5.03
N ASN A 119 -8.35 6.50 6.34
CA ASN A 119 -7.74 7.46 7.26
C ASN A 119 -6.26 7.71 6.93
N HIS A 120 -5.47 6.64 6.72
CA HIS A 120 -4.07 6.78 6.32
C HIS A 120 -3.92 7.54 5.01
N TYR A 121 -4.78 7.27 4.02
CA TYR A 121 -4.78 8.00 2.76
C TYR A 121 -5.13 9.47 2.93
N SER A 122 -6.16 9.78 3.72
CA SER A 122 -6.59 11.16 4.01
C SER A 122 -5.46 12.01 4.58
N VAL A 123 -4.73 11.46 5.56
CA VAL A 123 -3.56 12.12 6.16
C VAL A 123 -2.44 12.32 5.14
N PHE A 124 -2.14 11.28 4.35
CA PHE A 124 -1.14 11.38 3.29
C PHE A 124 -1.48 12.44 2.24
N HIS A 125 -2.71 12.39 1.70
CA HIS A 125 -3.21 13.29 0.68
C HIS A 125 -3.14 14.76 1.14
N LYS A 126 -3.62 15.05 2.36
CA LYS A 126 -3.54 16.39 2.95
C LYS A 126 -2.09 16.89 3.02
N ARG A 127 -1.19 16.07 3.59
CA ARG A 127 0.23 16.41 3.73
C ARG A 127 0.91 16.67 2.38
N MET A 128 0.56 15.93 1.34
CA MET A 128 1.15 16.11 0.00
C MET A 128 0.66 17.40 -0.66
N ARG A 129 -0.64 17.70 -0.56
CA ARG A 129 -1.23 18.95 -1.06
C ARG A 129 -0.63 20.19 -0.40
N GLU A 130 -0.41 20.14 0.91
CA GLU A 130 0.23 21.23 1.66
C GLU A 130 1.67 21.48 1.17
N GLN A 131 2.44 20.40 0.93
CA GLN A 131 3.81 20.52 0.40
C GLN A 131 3.84 21.09 -1.02
N GLU A 132 2.87 20.73 -1.87
CA GLU A 132 2.74 21.28 -3.23
C GLU A 132 2.43 22.79 -3.18
N ALA A 133 1.49 23.21 -2.33
CA ALA A 133 1.13 24.61 -2.16
C ALA A 133 2.31 25.45 -1.63
N LEU A 134 3.08 24.93 -0.67
CA LEU A 134 4.28 25.62 -0.16
C LEU A 134 5.33 25.83 -1.25
N LYS A 135 5.50 24.86 -2.17
CA LYS A 135 6.43 24.99 -3.30
C LYS A 135 5.97 25.99 -4.35
N SER A 136 4.67 26.19 -4.53
CA SER A 136 4.14 27.18 -5.49
C SER A 136 4.22 28.62 -4.99
N THR A 137 4.14 28.85 -3.67
CA THR A 137 4.18 30.20 -3.08
C THR A 137 5.59 30.72 -2.85
N GLY A 138 6.60 29.84 -2.85
CA GLY A 138 8.02 30.18 -2.67
C GLY A 138 8.79 30.51 -3.95
N ARG A 139 8.12 30.81 -5.07
CA ARG A 139 8.72 31.22 -6.35
C ARG A 139 8.41 32.68 -6.68
#